data_AF-A0A2M7YN84-F1
#
_entry.id   AF-A0A2M7YN84-F1
#
_cell.length_a   1.000
_cell.length_b   1.000
_cell.length_c   1.000
_cell.angle_alpha   90.00
_cell.angle_beta   90.00
_cell.angle_gamma   90.00
#
_symmetry.space_group_name_H-M   'P 1'
#
loop_
_entity.id
_entity.type
_entity.pdbx_description
1 polymer ?
#
loop_
_entity_poly.entity_id
_entity_poly.type
_entity_poly.pdbx_seq_one_letter_code
_entity_poly.pdbx_strand_id
1 'polypeptide(L)'
;MENNQNHKKPSSELRFDLVSKDWVVIATGRARKPETFKNNGRAKEEGSEKDCPFCHIENQAPPVYMYPNDKEKWEVMVFPNKYPAF
;
A
#
# COMPACT_ATOMS: atom_id res chain seq x y z
N MET A 1 10.23 -34.53 34.82
CA MET A 1 10.48 -34.62 33.36
C MET A 1 10.39 -33.20 32.83
N GLU A 2 11.54 -32.60 32.54
CA GLU A 2 11.67 -31.18 32.23
C GLU A 2 10.96 -30.81 30.91
N ASN A 3 10.06 -29.82 30.98
CA ASN A 3 9.40 -29.25 29.84
C ASN A 3 10.37 -28.27 29.16
N ASN A 4 11.04 -28.72 28.10
CA ASN A 4 11.98 -27.93 27.34
C ASN A 4 11.23 -27.00 26.36
N GLN A 5 10.60 -25.95 26.88
CA GLN A 5 10.08 -24.88 26.03
C GLN A 5 11.25 -23.99 25.60
N ASN A 6 11.75 -24.25 24.40
CA ASN A 6 12.76 -23.44 23.72
C ASN A 6 12.14 -22.08 23.35
N HIS A 7 12.01 -21.19 24.33
CA HIS A 7 11.56 -19.81 24.13
C HIS A 7 12.66 -19.05 23.38
N LYS A 8 12.61 -19.10 22.05
CA LYS A 8 13.35 -18.19 21.18
C LYS A 8 12.92 -16.76 21.52
N LYS A 9 13.72 -16.07 22.32
CA LYS A 9 13.54 -14.65 22.68
C LYS A 9 13.56 -13.85 21.36
N PRO A 10 12.62 -12.92 21.11
CA PRO A 10 12.74 -12.06 19.93
C PRO A 10 13.95 -11.14 20.14
N SER A 11 15.07 -11.45 19.47
CA SER A 11 16.25 -10.58 19.44
C SER A 11 15.92 -9.33 18.64
N SER A 12 16.26 -8.17 19.19
CA SER A 12 16.27 -6.93 18.40
C SER A 12 17.59 -6.82 17.67
N GLU A 13 17.57 -6.31 16.44
CA GLU A 13 18.77 -6.16 15.61
C GLU A 13 18.71 -4.88 14.78
N LEU A 14 19.88 -4.46 14.30
CA LEU A 14 20.05 -3.36 13.37
C LEU A 14 20.46 -3.93 12.00
N ARG A 15 19.78 -3.48 10.94
CA ARG A 15 20.18 -3.78 9.55
C ARG A 15 20.39 -2.48 8.79
N PHE A 16 21.55 -2.34 8.15
CA PHE A 16 21.81 -1.21 7.29
C PHE A 16 21.20 -1.47 5.91
N ASP A 17 20.32 -0.60 5.44
CA ASP A 17 19.77 -0.66 4.09
C ASP A 17 20.69 0.07 3.11
N LEU A 18 21.17 -0.64 2.11
CA LEU A 18 22.09 -0.10 1.10
C LEU A 18 21.39 0.87 0.14
N VAL A 19 20.07 0.78 -0.02
CA VAL A 19 19.31 1.65 -0.94
C VAL A 19 19.09 3.02 -0.31
N SER A 20 18.52 3.08 0.89
CA SER A 20 18.31 4.34 1.64
C SER A 20 19.57 4.87 2.32
N LYS A 21 20.56 4.01 2.57
CA LYS A 21 21.77 4.29 3.37
C LYS A 21 21.49 4.61 4.84
N ASP A 22 20.43 4.01 5.38
CA ASP A 22 20.00 4.20 6.77
C ASP A 22 19.98 2.88 7.56
N TRP A 23 20.03 3.00 8.90
CA TRP A 23 19.89 1.87 9.81
C TRP A 23 18.42 1.61 10.16
N VAL A 24 17.97 0.38 9.93
CA VAL A 24 16.63 -0.09 10.28
C VAL A 24 16.68 -0.92 11.57
N VAL A 25 15.82 -0.57 12.53
CA VAL A 25 15.63 -1.35 13.76
C VAL A 25 14.58 -2.42 13.53
N ILE A 26 14.96 -3.69 13.74
CA ILE A 26 14.02 -4.82 13.72
C ILE A 26 13.78 -5.25 15.17
N ALA A 27 12.54 -5.08 15.65
CA ALA A 27 12.15 -5.37 17.02
C ALA A 27 10.76 -6.01 17.09
N THR A 28 10.65 -7.27 16.66
CA THR A 28 9.36 -8.01 16.53
C THR A 28 8.56 -8.11 17.83
N GLY A 29 9.23 -8.09 18.99
CA GLY A 29 8.58 -8.06 20.30
C GLY A 29 7.67 -6.83 20.52
N ARG A 30 7.91 -5.71 19.82
CA ARG A 30 7.07 -4.49 19.93
C ARG A 30 5.63 -4.71 19.44
N ALA A 31 5.40 -5.69 18.57
CA ALA A 31 4.06 -6.01 18.07
C ALA A 31 3.10 -6.54 19.16
N ARG A 32 3.61 -6.91 20.34
CA ARG A 32 2.80 -7.39 21.49
C ARG A 32 2.31 -6.28 22.41
N LYS A 33 2.70 -5.01 22.15
CA LYS A 33 2.26 -3.88 22.98
C LYS A 33 0.74 -3.72 22.86
N PRO A 34 0.01 -3.39 23.95
CA PRO A 34 -1.43 -3.13 23.87
C PRO A 34 -1.74 -2.05 22.83
N GLU A 35 -2.61 -2.41 21.90
CA GLU A 35 -2.95 -1.61 20.73
C GLU A 35 -4.20 -0.76 20.98
N THR A 36 -4.21 -0.03 22.10
CA THR A 36 -5.38 0.74 22.58
C THR A 36 -5.88 1.79 21.58
N PHE A 37 -5.07 2.12 20.56
CA PHE A 37 -5.40 3.10 19.52
C PHE A 37 -5.36 2.54 18.09
N LYS A 38 -5.21 1.22 17.88
CA LYS A 38 -5.26 0.68 16.51
C LYS A 38 -6.69 0.63 16.02
N ASN A 39 -7.04 1.56 15.13
CA ASN A 39 -8.21 1.42 14.27
C ASN A 39 -7.90 0.35 13.20
N ASN A 40 -8.24 -0.91 13.47
CA ASN A 40 -8.01 -2.04 12.55
C ASN A 40 -9.01 -2.07 11.38
N GLY A 41 -9.99 -1.17 11.35
CA GLY A 41 -10.96 -1.07 10.27
C GLY A 41 -10.57 0.03 9.31
N ARG A 42 -9.98 -0.32 8.16
CA ARG A 42 -10.32 0.47 6.97
C ARG A 42 -11.77 0.13 6.68
N ALA A 43 -12.69 1.04 6.99
CA ALA A 43 -14.03 0.95 6.44
C ALA A 43 -13.86 0.80 4.93
N LYS A 44 -14.43 -0.26 4.36
CA LYS A 44 -14.47 -0.41 2.91
C LYS A 44 -15.50 0.60 2.44
N GLU A 45 -15.04 1.80 2.09
CA GLU A 45 -15.88 2.75 1.38
C GLU A 45 -16.17 2.12 0.02
N GLU A 46 -17.37 1.56 -0.13
CA GLU A 46 -17.90 1.19 -1.44
C GLU A 46 -18.26 2.50 -2.15
N GLY A 47 -17.25 3.11 -2.77
CA GLY A 47 -17.47 4.25 -3.65
C GLY A 47 -18.46 3.86 -4.74
N SER A 48 -19.46 4.71 -4.97
CA SER A 48 -20.42 4.45 -6.05
C SER A 48 -19.70 4.53 -7.40
N GLU A 49 -20.00 3.62 -8.33
CA GLU A 49 -19.43 3.67 -9.68
C GLU A 49 -19.77 4.98 -10.42
N LYS A 50 -20.89 5.61 -10.04
CA LYS A 50 -21.31 6.91 -10.58
C LYS A 50 -20.37 8.04 -10.18
N ASP A 51 -19.79 7.96 -8.99
CA ASP A 51 -18.88 9.00 -8.47
C ASP A 51 -17.40 8.67 -8.74
N CYS A 52 -17.12 7.53 -9.41
CA CYS A 52 -15.78 7.09 -9.74
C CYS A 52 -15.20 7.89 -10.92
N PRO A 53 -14.20 8.77 -10.70
CA PRO A 53 -13.63 9.61 -11.75
C PRO A 53 -12.84 8.81 -12.80
N PHE A 54 -12.39 7.60 -12.45
CA PHE A 54 -11.58 6.74 -13.31
C PHE A 54 -12.38 5.65 -14.04
N CYS A 55 -13.67 5.49 -13.70
CA CYS A 55 -14.57 4.58 -14.39
C CYS A 55 -15.16 5.25 -15.64
N HIS A 56 -15.31 6.59 -15.61
CA HIS A 56 -15.82 7.42 -16.71
C HIS A 56 -14.76 8.43 -17.18
N ILE A 57 -13.72 7.88 -17.77
CA ILE A 57 -12.49 8.55 -18.22
C ILE A 57 -12.71 9.63 -19.30
N GLU A 58 -13.83 9.61 -20.01
CA GLU A 58 -14.19 10.62 -21.02
C GLU A 58 -14.29 12.04 -20.43
N ASN A 59 -14.56 12.13 -19.12
CA ASN A 59 -14.64 13.39 -18.38
C ASN A 59 -13.27 13.87 -17.84
N GLN A 60 -12.18 13.15 -18.11
CA GLN A 60 -10.83 13.51 -17.69
C GLN A 60 -10.08 14.32 -18.75
N ALA A 61 -8.91 14.81 -18.38
CA ALA A 61 -7.99 15.44 -19.34
C ALA A 61 -7.62 14.44 -20.46
N PRO A 62 -7.38 14.93 -21.69
CA PRO A 62 -6.98 14.06 -22.80
C PRO A 62 -5.81 13.13 -22.43
N PRO A 63 -5.88 11.82 -22.74
CA PRO A 63 -4.82 10.89 -22.40
C PRO A 63 -3.56 11.19 -23.22
N VAL A 64 -2.42 11.09 -22.55
CA VAL A 64 -1.08 11.14 -23.19
C VAL A 64 -0.77 9.79 -23.84
N TYR A 65 -1.31 8.71 -23.28
CA TYR A 65 -1.16 7.36 -23.81
C TYR A 65 -2.39 6.51 -23.51
N MET A 66 -2.76 5.66 -24.47
CA MET A 66 -3.84 4.70 -24.35
C MET A 66 -3.35 3.34 -24.86
N TYR A 67 -3.42 2.33 -24.00
CA TYR A 67 -3.18 0.95 -24.38
C TYR A 67 -4.52 0.26 -24.65
N PRO A 68 -4.79 -0.18 -25.90
CA PRO A 68 -6.04 -0.83 -26.24
C PRO A 68 -6.06 -2.31 -25.83
N ASN A 69 -7.27 -2.85 -25.64
CA ASN A 69 -7.58 -4.27 -25.53
C ASN A 69 -8.04 -4.82 -26.89
N ASP A 70 -8.30 -6.14 -26.93
CA ASP A 70 -8.71 -6.88 -28.13
C ASP A 70 -10.01 -6.40 -28.79
N LYS A 71 -10.80 -5.54 -28.12
CA LYS A 71 -12.06 -4.97 -28.62
C LYS A 71 -11.94 -3.48 -28.95
N GLU A 72 -10.72 -2.97 -29.15
CA GLU A 72 -10.41 -1.55 -29.40
C GLU A 72 -10.89 -0.60 -28.29
N LYS A 73 -11.20 -1.13 -27.10
CA LYS A 73 -11.41 -0.35 -25.88
C LYS A 73 -10.09 -0.21 -25.14
N TRP A 74 -9.94 0.75 -24.26
CA TRP A 74 -8.70 0.87 -23.47
C TRP A 74 -8.64 -0.19 -22.37
N GLU A 75 -7.44 -0.70 -22.08
CA GLU A 75 -7.10 -1.50 -20.90
C GLU A 75 -6.36 -0.65 -19.86
N VAL A 76 -5.45 0.22 -20.33
CA VAL A 76 -4.72 1.17 -19.50
C VAL A 76 -4.73 2.54 -20.16
N MET A 77 -4.93 3.59 -19.38
CA MET A 77 -4.76 4.97 -19.82
C MET A 77 -3.86 5.76 -18.90
N VAL A 78 -3.08 6.64 -19.53
CA VAL A 78 -2.19 7.58 -18.87
C VAL A 78 -2.67 8.99 -19.22
N PHE A 79 -3.07 9.76 -18.23
CA PHE A 79 -3.51 11.14 -18.38
C PHE A 79 -2.87 12.00 -17.28
N PRO A 80 -2.76 13.33 -17.49
CA PRO A 80 -2.17 14.23 -16.50
C PRO A 80 -2.96 14.22 -15.19
N ASN A 81 -2.26 14.26 -14.05
CA ASN A 81 -2.90 14.41 -12.75
C ASN A 81 -3.59 15.78 -12.65
N LYS A 82 -4.87 15.80 -12.26
CA LYS A 82 -5.65 17.03 -12.04
C LYS A 82 -5.06 17.93 -10.94
N TYR A 83 -4.40 17.33 -9.94
CA TYR A 83 -3.74 18.02 -8.84
C TYR A 83 -2.27 17.60 -8.80
N PRO A 84 -1.44 18.12 -9.71
CA PRO A 84 -0.04 17.75 -9.77
C PRO A 84 0.70 18.26 -8.52
N ALA A 85 1.64 17.47 -8.03
CA ALA A 85 2.47 17.86 -6.88
C ALA A 85 3.58 18.86 -7.26
N PHE A 86 3.88 18.98 -8.55
CA PHE A 86 4.92 19.83 -9.13
C PHE A 86 4.41 20.50 -10.41
#